data_AF-A0A847VDC4-F1
#
_entry.id   AF-A0A847VDC4-F1
#
_cell.length_a   1.000
_cell.length_b   1.000
_cell.length_c   1.000
_cell.angle_alpha   90.00
_cell.angle_beta   90.00
_cell.angle_gamma   90.00
#
_symmetry.space_group_name_H-M   'P 1'
#
loop_
_entity.id
_entity.type
_entity.pdbx_description
1 polymer ?
#
loop_
_entity_poly.entity_id
_entity_poly.type
_entity_poly.pdbx_seq_one_letter_code
_entity_poly.pdbx_strand_id
1 'polypeptide(L)' 'MKKIILPFQRVLIQKRLCVGCTSPLDKAKKLGKLSERRELVECKCRRRYVYNKELNEYQRASFQEEQQLLKELNKKPVL' A
#
# COMPACT_ATOMS: atom_id res chain seq x y z
N MET A 1 -28.22 -8.03 -18.79
CA MET A 1 -27.49 -7.42 -17.65
C MET A 1 -26.09 -8.03 -17.57
N LYS A 2 -25.03 -7.31 -17.98
CA LYS A 2 -23.65 -7.83 -17.85
C LYS A 2 -23.24 -7.72 -16.39
N LYS A 3 -23.04 -8.86 -15.71
CA LYS A 3 -22.43 -8.88 -14.37
C LYS A 3 -21.05 -8.23 -14.51
N ILE A 4 -20.85 -7.07 -13.90
CA ILE A 4 -19.55 -6.39 -13.89
C ILE A 4 -18.63 -7.27 -13.03
N ILE A 5 -17.87 -8.15 -13.67
CA ILE A 5 -16.85 -8.94 -13.00
C ILE A 5 -15.72 -7.98 -12.67
N LEU A 6 -15.62 -7.58 -11.40
CA LEU A 6 -14.47 -6.83 -10.94
C LEU A 6 -13.21 -7.70 -11.09
N PRO A 7 -12.07 -7.12 -11.51
CA PRO A 7 -10.84 -7.88 -11.61
C PRO A 7 -10.49 -8.43 -10.22
N PHE A 8 -10.14 -9.71 -10.14
CA PHE A 8 -9.85 -10.41 -8.89
C PHE A 8 -8.84 -9.66 -8.00
N GLN A 9 -7.88 -8.95 -8.62
CA GLN A 9 -6.91 -8.11 -7.91
C GLN A 9 -7.57 -6.99 -7.08
N ARG A 10 -8.64 -6.34 -7.58
CA ARG A 10 -9.38 -5.32 -6.80
C ARG A 10 -10.09 -5.97 -5.61
N VAL A 11 -10.67 -7.16 -5.81
CA VAL A 11 -11.37 -7.88 -4.73
C VAL A 11 -10.41 -8.22 -3.59
N LEU A 12 -9.19 -8.66 -3.91
CA LEU A 12 -8.18 -8.94 -2.89
C LEU A 12 -7.80 -7.68 -2.10
N ILE A 13 -7.57 -6.56 -2.78
CA ILE A 13 -7.22 -5.29 -2.12
C ILE A 13 -8.36 -4.76 -1.25
N GLN A 14 -9.61 -4.82 -1.73
CA GLN A 14 -10.80 -4.47 -0.93
C GLN A 14 -10.93 -5.35 0.31
N LYS A 15 -10.56 -6.62 0.22
CA LYS A 15 -10.45 -7.54 1.37
C LYS A 15 -9.17 -7.33 2.20
N ARG A 16 -8.39 -6.28 1.93
CA ARG A 16 -7.13 -5.94 2.61
C ARG A 16 -6.08 -7.06 2.49
N LEU A 17 -6.07 -7.76 1.36
CA LEU A 17 -5.13 -8.86 1.07
C LEU A 17 -4.12 -8.47 0.00
N CYS A 18 -2.90 -8.98 0.15
CA CYS A 18 -1.88 -8.83 -0.87
C CYS A 18 -2.25 -9.57 -2.16
N VAL A 19 -2.24 -8.87 -3.29
CA VAL A 19 -2.53 -9.46 -4.62
C VAL A 19 -1.56 -10.55 -5.06
N GLY A 20 -0.38 -10.65 -4.44
CA GLY A 20 0.65 -11.62 -4.82
C GLY A 20 0.76 -12.85 -3.93
N CYS A 21 0.52 -12.72 -2.62
CA CYS A 21 0.70 -13.83 -1.66
C CYS A 21 -0.46 -13.98 -0.67
N THR A 22 -1.57 -13.26 -0.92
CA THR A 22 -2.83 -13.27 -0.14
C THR A 22 -2.70 -13.00 1.36
N SER A 23 -1.51 -12.59 1.82
CA SER A 23 -1.29 -12.20 3.22
C SER A 23 -2.08 -10.94 3.57
N PRO A 24 -2.62 -10.83 4.80
CA PRO A 24 -3.28 -9.62 5.27
C PRO A 24 -2.34 -8.40 5.24
N LEU A 25 -2.80 -7.30 4.64
CA LEU A 25 -2.08 -6.03 4.56
C LEU A 25 -2.07 -5.28 5.89
N ASP A 26 -3.01 -5.59 6.79
CA ASP A 26 -3.01 -5.06 8.16
C ASP A 26 -1.78 -5.50 8.98
N LYS A 27 -1.17 -6.63 8.57
CA LYS A 27 0.08 -7.16 9.16
C LYS A 27 1.33 -6.75 8.35
N ALA A 28 1.18 -5.90 7.33
CA ALA A 28 2.29 -5.45 6.52
C ALA A 28 3.22 -4.52 7.31
N LYS A 29 4.51 -4.54 6.98
CA LYS A 29 5.52 -3.68 7.59
C LYS A 29 5.30 -2.23 7.15
N LYS A 30 5.20 -1.28 8.07
CA LYS A 30 5.14 0.14 7.73
C LYS A 30 6.53 0.63 7.34
N LEU A 31 6.67 1.17 6.13
CA LEU A 31 7.94 1.74 5.64
C LEU A 31 8.07 3.22 5.94
N GLY A 32 6.95 3.95 6.01
CA GLY A 32 6.94 5.36 6.38
C GLY A 32 5.63 6.06 6.03
N LYS A 33 5.53 7.34 6.41
CA LYS A 33 4.41 8.20 6.06
C LYS A 33 4.72 8.90 4.74
N LEU A 34 3.80 8.86 3.77
CA LEU A 34 3.82 9.69 2.57
C LEU A 34 3.18 11.05 2.83
N SER A 35 2.22 11.07 3.75
CA SER A 35 1.52 12.25 4.28
C SER A 35 0.91 11.88 5.64
N GLU A 36 0.35 12.83 6.38
CA GLU A 36 -0.30 12.56 7.67
C GLU A 36 -1.34 11.42 7.61
N ARG A 37 -2.06 11.35 6.49
CA ARG A 37 -3.16 10.41 6.24
C ARG A 37 -2.78 9.20 5.38
N ARG A 38 -1.56 9.16 4.81
CA ARG A 38 -1.13 8.09 3.89
C ARG A 38 0.17 7.46 4.35
N GLU A 39 0.18 6.13 4.46
CA GLU A 39 1.35 5.36 4.87
C GLU A 39 1.75 4.37 3.78
N LEU A 40 3.04 4.28 3.48
CA LEU A 40 3.56 3.20 2.64
C LEU A 40 3.80 1.98 3.52
N VAL A 41 3.27 0.83 3.09
CA VAL A 41 3.44 -0.46 3.75
C VAL A 41 4.00 -1.49 2.78
N GLU A 42 4.75 -2.45 3.30
CA GLU A 42 5.38 -3.53 2.55
C GLU A 42 4.89 -4.88 3.07
N CYS A 43 4.33 -5.67 2.15
CA CYS A 43 3.94 -7.04 2.42
C CYS A 43 5.17 -7.94 2.61
N LYS A 44 5.04 -9.07 3.30
CA LYS A 44 6.09 -10.09 3.43
C LYS A 44 6.67 -10.58 2.09
N CYS A 45 5.90 -10.51 1.00
CA CYS A 45 6.37 -10.83 -0.35
C CYS A 45 7.00 -9.65 -1.10
N ARG A 46 7.37 -8.58 -0.38
CA ARG A 46 8.02 -7.35 -0.86
C ARG A 46 7.17 -6.42 -1.72
N ARG A 47 5.89 -6.74 -1.96
CA ARG A 47 4.97 -5.83 -2.65
C ARG A 47 4.58 -4.68 -1.75
N ARG A 48 4.56 -3.47 -2.31
CA ARG A 48 4.26 -2.23 -1.58
C ARG A 48 2.86 -1.72 -1.87
N TYR A 49 2.25 -1.15 -0.83
CA TYR A 49 0.90 -0.63 -0.83
C TYR A 49 0.87 0.71 -0.10
N VAL A 50 -0.07 1.56 -0.48
CA VAL A 50 -0.39 2.76 0.27
C VAL A 50 -1.67 2.51 1.05
N TYR A 51 -1.58 2.75 2.35
CA TYR A 51 -2.70 2.72 3.26
C TYR A 51 -3.21 4.15 3.46
N ASN A 52 -4.46 4.40 3.07
CA ASN A 52 -5.16 5.63 3.35
C ASN A 52 -5.93 5.49 4.68
N LYS A 53 -5.51 6.23 5.70
CA LYS A 53 -6.13 6.20 7.04
C LYS A 53 -7.55 6.76 7.07
N GLU A 54 -7.86 7.72 6.21
CA GLU A 54 -9.18 8.37 6.19
C GLU A 54 -10.24 7.43 5.64
N LEU A 55 -9.92 6.78 4.54
CA LEU A 55 -10.83 5.84 3.88
C LEU A 55 -10.70 4.43 4.44
N ASN A 56 -9.66 4.17 5.25
CA ASN A 56 -9.31 2.84 5.76
C ASN A 56 -9.13 1.81 4.64
N GLU A 57 -8.50 2.25 3.55
CA GLU A 57 -8.34 1.50 2.29
C GLU A 57 -6.88 1.30 1.94
N TYR A 58 -6.60 0.18 1.27
CA TYR A 58 -5.31 -0.08 0.65
C TYR A 58 -5.40 0.14 -0.84
N GLN A 59 -4.30 0.60 -1.43
CA GLN A 59 -4.07 0.60 -2.86
C GLN A 59 -2.64 0.15 -3.15
N ARG A 60 -2.38 -0.36 -4.34
CA ARG A 60 -0.98 -0.62 -4.74
C ARG A 60 -0.23 0.70 -4.75
N ALA A 61 0.99 0.71 -4.24
CA ALA A 61 1.84 1.88 -4.32
C ALA A 61 2.17 2.18 -5.78
N SER A 62 2.04 3.43 -6.17
CA SER A 62 2.54 3.91 -7.45
C SER A 62 4.05 4.13 -7.41
N PHE A 63 4.69 4.12 -8.57
CA PHE A 63 6.13 4.40 -8.68
C PHE A 63 6.51 5.79 -8.11
N GLN A 64 5.62 6.78 -8.26
CA GLN A 64 5.81 8.13 -7.74
C GLN A 64 5.80 8.16 -6.21
N GLU A 65 4.88 7.42 -5.57
CA GLU A 65 4.81 7.32 -4.11
C GLU A 65 6.05 6.62 -3.54
N GLU A 66 6.55 5.59 -4.22
CA GLU A 66 7.81 4.94 -3.82
C GLU A 66 8.99 5.91 -3.89
N GLN A 67 9.10 6.70 -4.98
CA GLN A 67 10.14 7.72 -5.10
C GLN A 67 10.00 8.84 -4.05
N GLN A 68 8.76 9.25 -3.72
CA GLN A 68 8.53 10.25 -2.70
C GLN A 68 9.01 9.77 -1.33
N LEU A 69 8.72 8.51 -0.96
CA LEU A 69 9.24 7.96 0.29
C LEU A 69 10.78 7.93 0.30
N LEU A 70 11.42 7.52 -0.80
CA LEU A 70 12.89 7.51 -0.89
C LEU A 70 13.47 8.91 -0.68
N LYS A 71 12.84 9.95 -1.24
CA LYS A 71 13.24 11.35 -1.01
C LYS A 71 13.04 11.78 0.45
N GLU A 72 11.93 11.41 1.06
CA GLU A 72 11.63 11.70 2.48
C GLU A 72 12.62 11.02 3.43
N LEU A 73 12.99 9.76 3.14
CA LEU A 73 13.98 9.01 3.91
C LEU A 73 15.38 9.62 3.79
N ASN A 74 15.78 10.03 2.59
CA ASN A 74 17.08 10.68 2.35
C ASN A 74 17.15 12.11 2.92
N LYS A 75 16.02 12.77 3.15
CA LYS A 75 15.95 14.10 3.76
C LYS A 75 16.04 14.07 5.29
N LYS A 76 15.72 12.95 5.93
CA LYS A 76 15.94 12.81 7.37
C LYS A 76 17.43 12.54 7.57
N PRO A 77 18.21 13.46 8.17
CA PRO A 77 19.54 13.11 8.60
C PRO A 77 19.39 11.95 9.59
N VAL A 78 20.20 10.92 9.40
CA VAL A 78 20.46 9.92 10.43
C VAL A 78 21.09 10.71 11.57
N LEU A 79 20.27 11.08 12.56
CA LEU A 79 20.72 11.61 13.84
C LEU A 79 21.40 10.49 14.63
#